data_AF-A0A8J6TIC4-F1
#
_entry.id   AF-A0A8J6TIC4-F1
#
_cell.length_a   1.000
_cell.length_b   1.000
_cell.length_c   1.000
_cell.angle_alpha   90.00
_cell.angle_beta   90.00
_cell.angle_gamma   90.00
#
_symmetry.space_group_name_H-M   'P 1'
#
loop_
_entity.id
_entity.type
_entity.pdbx_description
1 polymer ?
#
loop_
_entity_poly.entity_id
_entity_poly.type
_entity_poly.pdbx_seq_one_letter_code
_entity_poly.pdbx_strand_id
1 'polypeptide(L)'
;MRIKQGERLYKFYYFRPVAGRHYHFEYRILAKEKTNGMLEMVSYNFKIENGVPQKSAITRVPKISKEQLDEIVQNVMRKTNTGPNEFEELDLSRFLTIDEQVEFLKRQDRVDTMYIT
;
A
#
# COMPACT_ATOMS: atom_id res chain seq x y z
N MET A 1 2.87 -10.19 4.32
CA MET A 1 2.02 -10.16 5.53
C MET A 1 1.22 -11.46 5.53
N ARG A 2 1.00 -12.13 6.68
CA ARG A 2 0.13 -13.32 6.72
C ARG A 2 -1.27 -12.89 7.17
N ILE A 3 -2.31 -13.40 6.52
CA ILE A 3 -3.72 -13.18 6.89
C ILE A 3 -4.19 -14.42 7.65
N LYS A 4 -4.66 -14.25 8.88
CA LYS A 4 -5.25 -15.34 9.68
C LYS A 4 -6.76 -15.38 9.52
N GLN A 5 -7.39 -16.48 9.95
CA GLN A 5 -8.84 -16.60 9.98
C GLN A 5 -9.47 -15.44 10.76
N GLY A 6 -10.49 -14.80 10.16
CA GLY A 6 -11.17 -13.63 10.72
C GLY A 6 -10.42 -12.29 10.56
N GLU A 7 -9.21 -12.29 10.01
CA GLU A 7 -8.51 -11.07 9.60
C GLU A 7 -8.79 -10.75 8.13
N ARG A 8 -8.68 -9.47 7.76
CA ARG A 8 -8.90 -9.02 6.38
C ARG A 8 -8.00 -7.87 5.98
N LEU A 9 -7.69 -7.74 4.70
CA LEU A 9 -7.04 -6.53 4.22
C LEU A 9 -7.99 -5.34 4.43
N TYR A 10 -7.41 -4.19 4.74
CA TYR A 10 -8.16 -2.98 5.03
C TYR A 10 -8.02 -1.97 3.91
N LYS A 11 -6.84 -1.34 3.81
CA LYS A 11 -6.54 -0.32 2.80
C LYS A 11 -5.14 -0.51 2.25
N PHE A 12 -4.93 -0.08 1.02
CA PHE A 12 -3.63 -0.02 0.39
C PHE A 12 -3.41 1.36 -0.22
N TYR A 13 -2.34 2.03 0.22
CA TYR A 13 -1.98 3.37 -0.21
C TYR A 13 -0.74 3.35 -1.10
N TYR A 14 -0.78 4.13 -2.17
CA TYR A 14 0.33 4.38 -3.08
C TYR A 14 0.65 5.87 -3.05
N PHE A 15 1.92 6.20 -2.84
CA PHE A 15 2.45 7.56 -2.89
C PHE A 15 3.51 7.60 -3.99
N ARG A 16 3.29 8.44 -5.01
CA ARG A 16 4.12 8.54 -6.23
C ARG A 16 4.76 9.93 -6.30
N PRO A 17 5.65 10.28 -5.36
CA PRO A 17 6.22 11.63 -5.30
C PRO A 17 6.97 11.97 -6.60
N VAL A 18 6.92 13.25 -7.00
CA VAL A 18 7.72 13.78 -8.12
C VAL A 18 9.20 13.38 -7.99
N ALA A 19 9.74 13.49 -6.77
CA ALA A 19 11.07 13.01 -6.42
C ALA A 19 11.12 11.48 -6.51
N GLY A 20 11.65 10.96 -7.63
CA GLY A 20 11.77 9.52 -7.88
C GLY A 20 10.95 9.00 -9.07
N ARG A 21 10.20 9.86 -9.77
CA ARG A 21 9.39 9.48 -10.94
C ARG A 21 10.19 8.74 -12.02
N HIS A 22 11.47 9.10 -12.22
CA HIS A 22 12.36 8.46 -13.20
C HIS A 22 12.64 6.97 -12.93
N TYR A 23 12.42 6.49 -11.70
CA TYR A 23 12.59 5.08 -11.31
C TYR A 23 11.27 4.35 -11.08
N HIS A 24 10.14 4.95 -11.52
CA HIS A 24 8.80 4.48 -11.16
C HIS A 24 8.69 4.25 -9.64
N PHE A 25 9.28 5.17 -8.86
CA PHE A 25 9.33 5.04 -7.43
C PHE A 25 7.94 5.24 -6.82
N GLU A 26 7.60 4.37 -5.88
CA GLU A 26 6.41 4.47 -5.07
C GLU A 26 6.75 4.16 -3.61
N TYR A 27 6.24 4.97 -2.69
CA TYR A 27 6.10 4.52 -1.31
C TYR A 27 4.74 3.87 -1.17
N ARG A 28 4.69 2.72 -0.49
CA ARG A 28 3.50 1.87 -0.42
C ARG A 28 3.20 1.54 1.04
N ILE A 29 1.93 1.63 1.44
CA ILE A 29 1.46 1.22 2.79
C ILE A 29 0.30 0.25 2.64
N LEU A 30 0.44 -0.97 3.14
CA LEU A 30 -0.63 -1.96 3.21
C LEU A 30 -1.05 -2.18 4.66
N ALA A 31 -2.35 -2.09 4.91
CA ALA A 31 -2.94 -2.36 6.22
C ALA A 31 -3.88 -3.58 6.17
N LYS A 32 -3.88 -4.34 7.26
CA LYS A 32 -4.78 -5.47 7.52
C LYS A 32 -5.47 -5.26 8.87
N GLU A 33 -6.77 -5.45 8.90
CA GLU A 33 -7.58 -5.43 10.11
C GLU A 33 -7.50 -6.80 10.82
N LYS A 34 -7.20 -6.76 12.11
CA LYS A 34 -7.20 -7.92 13.00
C LYS A 34 -8.59 -8.14 13.58
N THR A 35 -8.81 -9.34 14.14
CA THR A 35 -10.08 -9.71 14.79
C THR A 35 -10.50 -8.78 15.94
N ASN A 36 -9.57 -8.04 16.53
CA ASN A 36 -9.84 -7.05 17.58
C ASN A 36 -10.07 -5.62 17.06
N GLY A 37 -10.20 -5.42 15.75
CA GLY A 37 -10.40 -4.11 15.11
C GLY A 37 -9.14 -3.25 14.96
N MET A 38 -8.01 -3.66 15.54
CA MET A 38 -6.72 -2.98 15.35
C MET A 38 -6.10 -3.36 14.00
N LEU A 39 -5.19 -2.54 13.51
CA LEU A 39 -4.50 -2.78 12.25
C LEU A 39 -3.08 -3.31 12.45
N GLU A 40 -2.66 -4.23 11.57
CA GLU A 40 -1.26 -4.49 11.24
C GLU A 40 -0.92 -3.72 9.96
N MET A 41 0.18 -2.98 9.98
CA MET A 41 0.63 -2.18 8.84
C MET A 41 2.01 -2.64 8.37
N VAL A 42 2.20 -2.65 7.06
CA VAL A 42 3.51 -2.78 6.43
C VAL A 42 3.68 -1.63 5.44
N SER A 43 4.80 -0.91 5.54
CA SER A 43 5.19 0.10 4.55
C SER A 43 6.52 -0.25 3.90
N TYR A 44 6.73 0.19 2.66
CA TYR A 44 7.96 -0.08 1.91
C TYR A 44 8.11 0.87 0.72
N ASN A 45 9.34 1.02 0.25
CA ASN A 45 9.66 1.62 -1.04
C ASN A 45 9.55 0.55 -2.13
N PHE A 46 8.94 0.91 -3.24
CA PHE A 46 8.86 0.13 -4.47
C PHE A 46 9.52 0.94 -5.60
N LYS A 47 10.32 0.30 -6.44
CA LYS A 47 10.89 0.90 -7.65
C LYS A 47 11.08 -0.17 -8.71
N ILE A 48 11.15 0.23 -9.97
CA ILE A 48 11.55 -0.64 -11.07
C ILE A 48 12.97 -0.24 -11.46
N GLU A 49 13.91 -1.18 -11.33
CA GLU A 49 15.32 -0.98 -11.68
C GLU A 49 15.73 -2.04 -12.69
N ASN A 50 16.13 -1.61 -13.89
CA ASN A 50 16.44 -2.51 -15.02
C ASN A 50 15.31 -3.50 -15.35
N GLY A 51 14.05 -3.04 -15.30
CA GLY A 51 12.88 -3.88 -15.54
C GLY A 51 12.52 -4.83 -14.39
N VAL A 52 13.29 -4.83 -13.29
CA VAL A 52 13.04 -5.69 -12.13
C VAL A 52 12.39 -4.91 -11.00
N PRO A 53 11.20 -5.33 -10.52
CA PRO A 53 10.58 -4.75 -9.33
C PRO A 53 11.41 -4.99 -8.07
N GLN A 54 11.74 -3.94 -7.34
CA GLN A 54 12.46 -4.02 -6.08
C GLN A 54 11.65 -3.43 -4.92
N LYS A 55 11.80 -4.05 -3.74
CA LYS A 55 11.22 -3.59 -2.49
C LYS A 55 12.32 -3.31 -1.48
N SER A 56 12.30 -2.14 -0.85
CA SER A 56 13.29 -1.73 0.16
C SER A 56 12.64 -0.95 1.30
N ALA A 57 13.43 -0.63 2.34
CA ALA A 57 12.97 0.13 3.52
C ALA A 57 11.69 -0.41 4.16
N ILE A 58 11.57 -1.74 4.24
CA ILE A 58 10.35 -2.40 4.72
C ILE A 58 10.20 -2.16 6.22
N THR A 59 9.13 -1.46 6.60
CA THR A 59 8.75 -1.23 8.00
C THR A 59 7.48 -2.01 8.31
N ARG A 60 7.41 -2.60 9.50
CA ARG A 60 6.24 -3.36 9.96
C ARG A 60 5.82 -2.85 11.31
N VAL A 61 4.54 -2.51 11.44
CA VAL A 61 3.95 -2.06 12.70
C VAL A 61 2.83 -3.02 13.07
N PRO A 62 2.98 -3.83 14.13
CA PRO A 62 2.07 -4.92 14.41
C PRO A 62 0.73 -4.47 14.99
N LYS A 63 0.62 -3.23 15.47
CA LYS A 63 -0.59 -2.72 16.11
C LYS A 63 -0.64 -1.20 15.97
N ILE A 64 -1.62 -0.71 15.22
CA ILE A 64 -2.01 0.71 15.14
C ILE A 64 -3.53 0.82 15.07
N SER A 65 -4.10 1.95 15.50
CA SER A 65 -5.51 2.26 15.27
C SER A 65 -5.76 2.75 13.83
N LYS A 66 -7.03 2.90 13.45
CA LYS A 66 -7.41 3.46 12.13
C LYS A 66 -7.04 4.94 12.05
N GLU A 67 -7.25 5.68 13.13
CA GLU A 67 -6.91 7.10 13.25
C GLU A 67 -5.40 7.32 13.14
N GLN A 68 -4.60 6.46 13.78
CA GLN A 68 -3.14 6.50 13.65
C GLN A 68 -2.68 6.21 12.21
N LEU A 69 -3.35 5.29 11.51
CA LEU A 69 -3.05 5.04 10.10
C LEU A 69 -3.35 6.27 9.25
N ASP A 70 -4.50 6.92 9.46
CA ASP A 70 -4.88 8.14 8.74
C ASP A 70 -3.87 9.27 9.00
N GLU A 71 -3.45 9.47 10.26
CA GLU A 71 -2.39 10.42 10.61
C GLU A 71 -1.06 10.11 9.91
N ILE A 72 -0.67 8.83 9.85
CA ILE A 72 0.55 8.40 9.14
C ILE A 72 0.44 8.74 7.65
N VAL A 73 -0.69 8.43 7.01
CA VAL A 73 -0.91 8.70 5.58
C VAL A 73 -0.80 10.19 5.29
N GLN A 74 -1.48 11.03 6.08
CA GLN A 74 -1.42 12.49 5.94
C GLN A 74 0.00 13.03 6.16
N ASN A 75 0.71 12.50 7.16
CA ASN A 75 2.09 12.88 7.42
C ASN A 75 3.04 12.51 6.28
N VAL A 76 2.84 11.34 5.66
CA VAL A 76 3.61 10.93 4.48
C VAL A 76 3.36 11.89 3.33
N MET A 77 2.08 12.12 2.96
CA MET A 77 1.74 13.04 1.87
C MET A 77 2.40 14.41 2.01
N ARG A 78 2.34 14.98 3.23
CA ARG A 78 2.94 16.28 3.54
C ARG A 78 4.47 16.24 3.45
N LYS A 79 5.12 15.20 3.96
CA LYS A 79 6.59 15.11 3.98
C LYS A 79 7.19 14.81 2.61
N THR A 80 6.47 14.12 1.75
CA THR A 80 6.93 13.77 0.40
C THR A 80 6.46 14.76 -0.67
N ASN A 81 5.75 15.84 -0.28
CA ASN A 81 5.09 16.78 -1.18
C ASN A 81 4.25 16.07 -2.25
N THR A 82 3.62 14.94 -1.89
CA THR A 82 2.80 14.15 -2.82
C THR A 82 1.48 14.87 -3.04
N GLY A 83 1.22 15.26 -4.29
CA GLY A 83 -0.04 15.91 -4.66
C GLY A 83 -1.23 14.93 -4.71
N PRO A 84 -2.47 15.43 -4.81
CA PRO A 84 -3.66 14.57 -4.90
C PRO A 84 -3.65 13.60 -6.10
N ASN A 85 -3.07 14.01 -7.23
CA ASN A 85 -2.94 13.17 -8.43
C ASN A 85 -1.79 12.15 -8.33
N GLU A 86 -1.00 12.21 -7.27
CA GLU A 86 0.16 11.37 -7.01
C GLU A 86 -0.07 10.40 -5.84
N PHE A 87 -1.28 10.43 -5.30
CA PHE A 87 -1.71 9.61 -4.19
C PHE A 87 -2.91 8.78 -4.63
N GLU A 88 -2.92 7.51 -4.23
CA GLU A 88 -4.03 6.60 -4.47
C GLU A 88 -4.32 5.80 -3.21
N GLU A 89 -5.59 5.76 -2.84
CA GLU A 89 -6.11 4.93 -1.76
C GLU A 89 -7.01 3.84 -2.37
N LEU A 90 -6.65 2.58 -2.16
CA LEU A 90 -7.49 1.44 -2.47
C LEU A 90 -8.16 0.94 -1.20
N ASP A 91 -9.47 1.16 -1.12
CA ASP A 91 -10.30 0.56 -0.07
C ASP A 91 -10.59 -0.91 -0.39
N LEU A 92 -9.97 -1.81 0.37
CA LEU A 92 -10.15 -3.25 0.24
C LEU A 92 -11.30 -3.75 1.12
N SER A 93 -11.77 -2.95 2.08
CA SER A 93 -12.86 -3.33 2.98
C SER A 93 -14.22 -3.42 2.27
N ARG A 94 -14.33 -2.85 1.06
CA ARG A 94 -15.50 -2.95 0.19
C ARG A 94 -15.76 -4.36 -0.37
N PHE A 95 -14.75 -5.23 -0.37
CA PHE A 95 -14.87 -6.61 -0.86
C PHE A 95 -15.37 -7.51 0.27
N LEU A 96 -16.23 -8.47 -0.07
CA LEU A 96 -16.86 -9.36 0.91
C LEU A 96 -15.90 -10.45 1.38
N THR A 97 -14.98 -10.87 0.50
CA THR A 97 -14.07 -11.99 0.76
C THR A 97 -12.60 -11.63 0.56
N ILE A 98 -11.71 -12.37 1.22
CA ILE A 98 -10.26 -12.26 1.01
C ILE A 98 -9.88 -12.59 -0.43
N ASP A 99 -10.53 -13.57 -1.04
CA ASP A 99 -10.22 -13.97 -2.41
C ASP A 99 -10.52 -12.84 -3.40
N GLU A 100 -11.64 -12.12 -3.22
CA GLU A 100 -11.95 -10.91 -3.99
C GLU A 100 -10.90 -9.81 -3.76
N GLN A 101 -10.48 -9.58 -2.51
CA GLN A 101 -9.41 -8.61 -2.21
C GLN A 101 -8.11 -8.98 -2.95
N VAL A 102 -7.72 -10.25 -2.92
CA VAL A 102 -6.49 -10.74 -3.56
C VAL A 102 -6.59 -10.67 -5.08
N GLU A 103 -7.73 -11.06 -5.67
CA GLU A 103 -7.93 -10.98 -7.12
C GLU A 103 -7.93 -9.54 -7.63
N PHE A 104 -8.52 -8.61 -6.88
CA PHE A 104 -8.43 -7.19 -7.18
C PHE A 104 -6.99 -6.69 -7.19
N LEU A 105 -6.20 -7.06 -6.17
CA LEU A 105 -4.78 -6.67 -6.08
C LEU A 105 -3.92 -7.28 -7.19
N LYS A 106 -4.16 -8.53 -7.58
CA LYS A 106 -3.47 -9.15 -8.72
C LYS A 106 -3.73 -8.42 -10.03
N ARG A 107 -4.96 -7.94 -10.24
CA ARG A 107 -5.29 -7.14 -11.43
C ARG A 107 -4.56 -5.80 -11.41
N GLN A 108 -4.48 -5.15 -10.25
CA GLN A 108 -3.73 -3.91 -10.08
C GLN A 108 -2.23 -4.11 -10.37
N ASP A 109 -1.62 -5.16 -9.80
CA ASP A 109 -0.20 -5.48 -10.01
C ASP A 109 0.12 -5.76 -11.49
N ARG A 110 -0.80 -6.40 -12.22
CA ARG A 110 -0.67 -6.58 -13.68
C ARG A 110 -0.71 -5.25 -14.43
N VAL A 111 -1.56 -4.32 -14.04
CA VAL A 111 -1.60 -2.96 -14.63
C VAL A 111 -0.27 -2.25 -14.38
N ASP A 112 0.30 -2.36 -13.17
CA ASP A 112 1.62 -1.81 -12.86
C ASP A 112 2.72 -2.41 -13.77
N THR A 113 2.65 -3.71 -14.09
CA THR A 113 3.61 -4.36 -15.01
C THR A 113 3.45 -3.99 -16.48
N MET A 114 2.30 -3.44 -16.92
CA MET A 114 2.11 -3.03 -18.32
C MET A 114 2.95 -1.80 -18.71
N TYR A 115 3.45 -1.04 -17.72
CA TYR A 115 4.32 0.12 -17.96
C TYR A 115 5.82 -0.26 -18.06
N ILE A 116 6.16 -1.55 -18.16
CA ILE A 116 7.53 -2.09 -18.18
C ILE A 116 7.99 -2.49 -19.60
N THR A 117 7.22 -2.19 -20.65
CA THR A 117 7.63 -2.46 -22.06
C THR A 117 8.64 -1.47 -22.61
#